data_AF-A0A524IV96-F1
#
_entry.id   AF-A0A524IV96-F1
#
_cell.length_a   1.000
_cell.length_b   1.000
_cell.length_c   1.000
_cell.angle_alpha   90.00
_cell.angle_beta   90.00
_cell.angle_gamma   90.00
#
_symmetry.space_group_name_H-M   'P 1'
#
loop_
_entity.id
_entity.type
_entity.pdbx_description
1 polymer ?
#
loop_
_entity_poly.entity_id
_entity_poly.type
_entity_poly.pdbx_seq_one_letter_code
_entity_poly.pdbx_strand_id
1 'polypeptide(L)'
;MGSTHLTLTRIGIDASRAISAAPTGTEGYSYHLIRAMLPKLRKRYAVQLYFRQPPHLEDFPGAALRVMPFSHLWTHIRLSWGMLI
;
A
#
# COMPACT_ATOMS: atom_id res chain seq x y z
N MET A 1 3.12 27.05 -25.10
CA MET A 1 2.34 25.78 -25.17
C MET A 1 2.45 25.09 -23.82
N GLY A 2 1.45 25.27 -22.96
CA GLY A 2 1.46 24.76 -21.59
C GLY A 2 1.13 23.27 -21.55
N SER A 3 2.12 22.46 -21.21
CA SER A 3 1.93 21.06 -20.85
C SER A 3 1.22 21.01 -19.50
N THR A 4 -0.11 20.94 -19.52
CA THR A 4 -0.90 20.65 -18.31
C THR A 4 -0.64 19.21 -17.93
N HIS A 5 0.43 18.97 -17.14
CA HIS A 5 0.59 17.73 -16.41
C HIS A 5 -0.58 17.65 -15.44
N LEU A 6 -1.66 16.98 -15.83
CA LEU A 6 -2.70 16.54 -14.91
C LEU A 6 -2.04 15.49 -14.02
N THR A 7 -1.39 15.96 -12.95
CA THR A 7 -0.86 15.08 -11.91
C THR A 7 -2.06 14.39 -11.30
N LEU A 8 -2.38 13.18 -11.77
CA LEU A 8 -3.35 12.33 -11.10
C LEU A 8 -2.90 12.24 -9.64
N THR A 9 -3.74 12.73 -8.73
CA THR A 9 -3.46 12.70 -7.30
C THR A 9 -3.08 11.26 -6.93
N ARG A 10 -1.90 11.08 -6.35
CA ARG A 10 -1.36 9.76 -6.03
C ARG A 10 -1.85 9.32 -4.66
N ILE A 11 -2.38 8.10 -4.57
CA ILE A 11 -2.76 7.47 -3.30
C ILE A 11 -1.80 6.33 -3.02
N GLY A 12 -1.11 6.41 -1.89
CA GLY A 12 -0.33 5.31 -1.33
C GLY A 12 -1.19 4.47 -0.39
N ILE A 13 -1.17 3.15 -0.54
CA ILE A 13 -1.86 2.20 0.33
C ILE A 13 -0.85 1.23 0.91
N ASP A 14 -0.83 1.10 2.23
CA ASP A 14 -0.10 0.02 2.89
C ASP A 14 -0.84 -1.30 2.64
N ALA A 15 -0.22 -2.19 1.85
CA ALA A 15 -0.69 -3.53 1.52
C ALA A 15 0.18 -4.60 2.22
N SER A 16 0.92 -4.23 3.26
CA SER A 16 1.87 -5.11 3.95
C SER A 16 1.23 -6.32 4.62
N ARG A 17 -0.07 -6.24 4.94
CA ARG A 17 -0.87 -7.36 5.47
C ARG A 17 -1.69 -8.08 4.41
N ALA A 18 -1.75 -7.57 3.18
CA ALA A 18 -2.54 -8.19 2.11
C ALA A 18 -1.88 -9.44 1.53
N ILE A 19 -0.58 -9.61 1.77
CA ILE A 19 0.21 -10.79 1.40
C ILE A 19 0.97 -11.21 2.65
N SER A 20 0.64 -12.37 3.20
CA SER A 20 1.34 -12.96 4.35
C SER A 20 1.49 -14.46 4.13
N ALA A 21 2.68 -14.98 4.42
CA ALA A 21 2.96 -16.42 4.39
C ALA A 21 2.25 -17.20 5.51
N ALA A 22 1.70 -16.53 6.53
CA ALA A 22 0.97 -17.14 7.65
C ALA A 22 -0.34 -16.36 7.91
N PRO A 23 -1.45 -16.72 7.26
CA PRO A 23 -2.72 -16.02 7.42
C PRO A 23 -3.38 -16.36 8.76
N THR A 24 -3.65 -15.36 9.59
CA THR A 24 -4.38 -15.49 10.87
C THR A 24 -5.79 -14.88 10.78
N GLY A 25 -6.26 -14.53 9.58
CA GLY A 25 -7.63 -14.10 9.26
C GLY A 25 -7.74 -12.63 8.80
N THR A 26 -6.90 -11.74 9.33
CA THR A 26 -6.91 -10.31 8.95
C THR A 26 -6.30 -10.06 7.57
N GLU A 27 -5.43 -10.95 7.13
CA GLU A 27 -4.68 -10.86 5.88
C GLU A 27 -5.61 -11.02 4.67
N GLY A 28 -6.55 -11.96 4.76
CA GLY A 28 -7.58 -12.16 3.73
C GLY A 28 -8.50 -10.96 3.59
N TYR A 29 -8.89 -10.34 4.71
CA TYR A 29 -9.70 -9.12 4.67
C TYR A 29 -8.98 -7.99 3.92
N SER A 30 -7.73 -7.70 4.27
CA SER A 30 -6.94 -6.66 3.58
C SER A 30 -6.76 -6.96 2.09
N TYR A 31 -6.48 -8.21 1.74
CA TYR A 31 -6.37 -8.65 0.35
C TYR A 31 -7.64 -8.37 -0.47
N HIS A 32 -8.79 -8.87 0.01
CA HIS A 32 -10.07 -8.71 -0.69
C HIS A 32 -10.52 -7.25 -0.74
N LEU A 33 -10.34 -6.49 0.34
CA LEU A 33 -10.69 -5.08 0.39
C LEU A 33 -9.90 -4.27 -0.66
N ILE A 34 -8.57 -4.42 -0.69
CA ILE A 34 -7.72 -3.69 -1.63
C ILE A 34 -8.11 -4.04 -3.07
N ARG A 35 -8.30 -5.33 -3.38
CA ARG A 35 -8.75 -5.78 -4.70
C ARG A 35 -10.10 -5.18 -5.10
N ALA A 36 -11.07 -5.11 -4.19
CA ALA A 36 -12.39 -4.55 -4.47
C ALA A 36 -12.36 -3.02 -4.66
N MET A 37 -11.45 -2.32 -3.98
CA MET A 37 -11.31 -0.86 -4.06
C MET A 37 -10.54 -0.41 -5.32
N LEU A 38 -9.59 -1.22 -5.80
CA LEU A 38 -8.66 -0.82 -6.85
C LEU A 38 -9.35 -0.34 -8.15
N PRO A 39 -10.38 -1.03 -8.69
CA PRO A 39 -11.08 -0.58 -9.90
C PRO A 39 -11.82 0.75 -9.71
N LYS A 40 -12.20 1.10 -8.47
CA LYS A 40 -12.89 2.37 -8.16
C LYS A 40 -11.89 3.51 -8.02
N LEU A 41 -10.81 3.30 -7.25
CA LEU A 41 -9.79 4.32 -7.00
C LEU A 41 -9.05 4.71 -8.28
N ARG A 42 -8.73 3.73 -9.11
CA ARG A 42 -7.94 3.94 -10.33
C ARG A 42 -8.64 4.74 -11.42
N LYS A 43 -9.96 4.96 -11.32
CA LYS A 43 -10.68 5.88 -12.21
C LYS A 43 -10.24 7.33 -12.05
N ARG A 44 -9.68 7.69 -10.88
CA ARG A 44 -9.37 9.07 -10.51
C ARG A 44 -7.96 9.26 -9.97
N TYR A 45 -7.32 8.20 -9.48
CA TYR A 45 -6.05 8.28 -8.77
C TYR A 45 -5.02 7.31 -9.32
N ALA A 46 -3.76 7.73 -9.30
CA ALA A 46 -2.64 6.81 -9.46
C ALA A 46 -2.43 6.07 -8.13
N VAL A 47 -2.67 4.76 -8.10
CA VAL A 47 -2.58 3.95 -6.88
C VAL A 47 -1.21 3.27 -6.80
N GLN A 48 -0.53 3.45 -5.67
CA GLN A 48 0.72 2.78 -5.31
C GLN A 48 0.47 1.89 -4.09
N LEU A 49 0.76 0.60 -4.20
CA LEU A 49 0.70 -0.36 -3.10
C LEU A 49 2.09 -0.62 -2.55
N TYR A 50 2.19 -0.65 -1.22
CA TYR A 50 3.43 -0.94 -0.49
C TYR A 50 3.33 -2.29 0.22
N PHE A 51 4.28 -3.19 -0.04
CA PHE A 51 4.29 -4.53 0.52
C PHE A 51 5.55 -4.81 1.34
N ARG A 52 5.45 -5.71 2.32
CA ARG A 52 6.62 -6.26 3.04
C ARG A 52 7.35 -7.33 2.23
N GLN A 53 6.61 -8.09 1.44
CA GLN A 53 7.08 -9.18 0.60
C GLN A 53 6.56 -8.99 -0.83
N PRO A 54 7.26 -9.48 -1.86
CA PRO A 54 6.80 -9.32 -3.23
C PRO A 54 5.44 -10.01 -3.45
N PRO A 55 4.40 -9.29 -3.92
CA PRO A 55 3.13 -9.89 -4.34
C PRO A 55 3.25 -10.52 -5.73
N HIS A 56 2.28 -11.34 -6.13
CA HIS A 56 2.10 -11.66 -7.55
C HIS A 56 1.53 -10.42 -8.27
N LEU A 57 2.07 -10.08 -9.44
CA LEU A 57 1.67 -8.89 -10.19
C LEU A 57 0.19 -8.93 -10.61
N GLU A 58 -0.33 -10.13 -10.86
CA GLU A 58 -1.72 -10.40 -11.20
C GLU A 58 -2.70 -10.17 -10.03
N ASP A 59 -2.18 -10.04 -8.80
CA ASP A 59 -3.03 -9.82 -7.64
C ASP A 59 -3.65 -8.43 -7.57
N PHE A 60 -2.95 -7.43 -8.11
CA PHE A 60 -3.34 -6.04 -7.98
C PHE A 60 -3.23 -5.31 -9.31
N PRO A 61 -4.13 -5.62 -10.27
CA PRO A 61 -3.97 -5.18 -11.65
C PRO A 61 -3.88 -3.66 -11.77
N GLY A 62 -2.74 -3.23 -12.34
CA GLY A 62 -2.32 -1.87 -12.65
C GLY A 62 -2.25 -0.89 -11.48
N ALA A 63 -2.21 -1.37 -10.25
CA ALA A 63 -1.51 -0.60 -9.23
C ALA A 63 0.00 -0.64 -9.51
N ALA A 64 0.70 0.44 -9.18
CA ALA A 64 2.14 0.35 -9.03
C ALA A 64 2.43 -0.44 -7.74
N LEU A 65 3.33 -1.43 -7.81
CA LEU A 65 3.69 -2.26 -6.66
C LEU A 65 5.10 -1.89 -6.21
N ARG A 66 5.29 -1.68 -4.92
CA ARG A 66 6.61 -1.37 -4.33
C ARG A 66 6.80 -2.21 -3.08
N VAL A 67 7.91 -2.91 -3.00
CA VAL A 67 8.30 -3.66 -1.80
C VAL A 67 9.14 -2.73 -0.92
N MET A 68 8.72 -2.56 0.33
CA MET A 68 9.44 -1.84 1.37
C MET A 68 9.57 -2.77 2.59
N PRO A 69 10.75 -3.41 2.79
CA PRO A 69 10.92 -4.45 3.81
C PRO A 69 10.99 -3.93 5.26
N PHE A 70 10.68 -2.65 5.51
CA PHE A 70 10.80 -2.05 6.84
C PHE A 70 9.49 -2.15 7.63
N SER A 71 9.32 -3.24 8.38
CA SER A 71 8.06 -3.56 9.07
C SER A 71 7.81 -2.80 10.39
N HIS A 72 8.83 -2.17 11.01
CA HIS A 72 8.71 -1.64 12.39
C HIS A 72 9.33 -0.27 12.64
N LEU A 73 10.01 0.36 11.67
CA LEU A 73 10.77 1.59 11.96
C LEU A 73 9.85 2.73 12.45
N TRP A 74 8.62 2.80 11.95
CA TRP A 74 7.63 3.77 12.42
C TRP A 74 7.17 3.52 13.86
N THR A 75 7.02 2.26 14.27
CA THR A 75 6.63 1.89 15.63
C THR A 75 7.73 2.29 16.62
N HIS A 76 9.00 2.04 16.27
CA HIS A 76 10.13 2.44 17.12
C HIS A 76 10.31 3.96 17.19
N ILE A 77 10.18 4.67 16.05
CA ILE A 77 10.26 6.14 16.04
C ILE A 77 9.16 6.76 16.91
N ARG A 78 7.93 6.24 16.86
CA ARG A 78 6.82 6.77 17.67
C ARG A 78 6.94 6.43 19.16
N LEU A 79 7.49 5.26 19.51
CA LEU A 79 7.80 4.90 20.89
C LEU A 79 8.93 5.77 21.48
N SER A 80 10.00 6.02 20.72
CA SER A 80 11.10 6.89 21.16
C SER A 80 10.66 8.36 21.27
N TRP A 81 9.73 8.84 20.44
CA TRP A 81 9.21 10.20 20.53
C TRP A 81 8.50 10.48 21.88
N GLY A 82 7.87 9.46 22.48
CA GLY A 82 7.25 9.59 23.80
C GLY A 82 8.25 9.66 24.97
N MET A 83 9.54 9.38 24.75
CA MET A 83 10.59 9.52 25.77
C MET A 83 11.27 10.90 25.73
N LEU A 84 11.05 11.69 24.68
CA LEU A 84 11.63 13.03 24.47
C LEU A 84 10.66 14.17 24.86
N ILE A 85 9.49 13.85 25.42
CA ILE A 85 8.50 14.79 25.96
C ILE A 85 8.36 14.55 27.46
#